data_AF-A0A1F3D8X5-F1
#
_entry.id   AF-A0A1F3D8X5-F1
#
_cell.length_a   1.000
_cell.length_b   1.000
_cell.length_c   1.000
_cell.angle_alpha   90.00
_cell.angle_beta   90.00
_cell.angle_gamma   90.00
#
_symmetry.space_group_name_H-M   'P 1'
#
loop_
_entity.id
_entity.type
_entity.pdbx_description
1 polymer ?
#
loop_
_entity_poly.entity_id
_entity_poly.type
_entity_poly.pdbx_seq_one_letter_code
_entity_poly.pdbx_strand_id
1 'polypeptide(L)'
;MSYSLPGKTFYDELPNPVTANITQWSAVRSDVNVSFASDNVRYPKEQVPLVSSDEWATMAWKGKKIHTQILVWTKKDIPAGKYTGSVTVNAGEEFVLRISLDVAVHILPSSSEWKFDLDLWQNPDPVAKVHGVELWSDEHYRLMRPYYEMLAGAGQKSITAFIIDQPWGPDIIYHRNPTFIKWSRKKDGSWSYDYTVFDKYVEFVMSCGIDQRINCYSMITWDLNFIYFDEAKGDTVSVFAKPGSQAYNELWEPMISNFTNHLKSKGWFEKTTIAMDERDMEGMIAVMALLKRVDTEWKTALAGGYHREIAMDIYDYCIIIHDKFDEDILEARRAAGLPTTFYTACGERRPNAFTFSPPAENVWIGWYAAAEGFTGYLRWAYNNWTEDVLRDTRYKTWPAGDCYQIYPGPRTSIRFEKLIEGIQDFEKIRILRNKFSSEGDIVKLDELNIVLSNFTQENLENIPAAEIVKKGKEFINRF
;
A
#
# COMPACT_ATOMS: atom_id res chain seq x y z
N MET A 1 -16.40 11.78 -15.36
CA MET A 1 -17.65 12.03 -14.62
C MET A 1 -17.34 11.88 -13.14
N SER A 2 -17.49 12.92 -12.32
CA SER A 2 -17.11 12.85 -10.91
C SER A 2 -18.17 12.05 -10.12
N TYR A 3 -17.86 10.79 -9.83
CA TYR A 3 -18.63 9.85 -8.99
C TYR A 3 -18.55 10.19 -7.50
N SER A 4 -18.13 11.40 -7.18
CA SER A 4 -17.97 11.89 -5.83
C SER A 4 -18.77 13.16 -5.54
N LEU A 5 -19.47 13.69 -6.54
CA LEU A 5 -20.50 14.68 -6.29
C LEU A 5 -21.61 14.06 -5.42
N PRO A 6 -22.12 14.77 -4.40
CA PRO A 6 -23.24 14.31 -3.59
C PRO A 6 -24.39 13.79 -4.47
N GLY A 7 -24.79 12.54 -4.27
CA GLY A 7 -25.85 11.88 -5.05
C GLY A 7 -25.39 11.08 -6.29
N LYS A 8 -24.12 11.16 -6.70
CA LYS A 8 -23.54 10.28 -7.74
C LYS A 8 -22.75 9.15 -7.10
N THR A 9 -23.36 7.96 -6.95
CA THR A 9 -22.70 6.78 -6.35
C THR A 9 -22.48 5.63 -7.34
N PHE A 10 -22.98 5.77 -8.57
CA PHE A 10 -22.96 4.73 -9.60
C PHE A 10 -22.01 5.11 -10.75
N TYR A 11 -21.36 4.12 -11.33
CA TYR A 11 -20.56 4.24 -12.55
C TYR A 11 -20.90 3.09 -13.49
N ASP A 12 -20.73 3.33 -14.78
CA ASP A 12 -20.86 2.28 -15.79
C ASP A 12 -19.49 1.65 -16.05
N GLU A 13 -19.42 0.33 -16.10
CA GLU A 13 -18.19 -0.37 -16.52
C GLU A 13 -17.89 -0.13 -18.02
N LEU A 14 -16.70 -0.51 -18.49
CA LEU A 14 -16.47 -0.64 -19.93
C LEU A 14 -17.24 -1.84 -20.49
N PRO A 15 -17.57 -1.83 -21.79
CA PRO A 15 -18.03 -3.04 -22.47
C PRO A 15 -17.06 -4.20 -22.23
N ASN A 16 -17.59 -5.39 -21.95
CA ASN A 16 -16.76 -6.57 -21.77
C ASN A 16 -16.03 -6.89 -23.10
N PRO A 17 -14.69 -6.95 -23.13
CA PRO A 17 -13.96 -7.28 -24.36
C PRO A 17 -14.15 -8.74 -24.81
N VAL A 18 -14.71 -9.60 -23.95
CA VAL A 18 -14.95 -11.02 -24.23
C VAL A 18 -16.45 -11.25 -24.42
N THR A 19 -16.79 -12.03 -25.44
CA THR A 19 -18.18 -12.44 -25.71
C THR A 19 -18.58 -13.62 -24.81
N ALA A 20 -19.79 -13.57 -24.26
CA ALA A 20 -20.33 -14.66 -23.44
C ALA A 20 -20.54 -15.95 -24.24
N ASN A 21 -20.23 -17.09 -23.62
CA ASN A 21 -20.46 -18.41 -24.23
C ASN A 21 -21.95 -18.81 -24.10
N ILE A 22 -22.72 -18.57 -25.17
CA ILE A 22 -24.16 -18.82 -25.22
C ILE A 22 -24.51 -20.27 -24.82
N THR A 23 -23.69 -21.25 -25.18
CA THR A 23 -23.92 -22.66 -24.84
C THR A 23 -23.88 -22.91 -23.33
N GLN A 24 -22.91 -22.30 -22.62
CA GLN A 24 -22.83 -22.41 -21.16
C GLN A 24 -24.03 -21.74 -20.48
N TRP A 25 -24.41 -20.54 -20.92
CA TRP A 25 -25.56 -19.82 -20.36
C TRP A 25 -26.89 -20.51 -20.64
N SER A 26 -27.03 -21.17 -21.79
CA SER A 26 -28.23 -21.96 -22.14
C SER A 26 -28.42 -23.19 -21.26
N ALA A 27 -27.34 -23.72 -20.67
CA ALA A 27 -27.40 -24.86 -19.76
C ALA A 27 -27.81 -24.49 -18.32
N VAL A 28 -27.89 -23.20 -17.99
CA VAL A 28 -28.28 -22.73 -16.66
C VAL A 28 -29.77 -22.98 -16.43
N ARG A 29 -30.08 -23.81 -15.44
CA ARG A 29 -31.45 -24.26 -15.15
C ARG A 29 -32.31 -23.14 -14.58
N SER A 30 -31.90 -22.55 -13.47
CA SER A 30 -32.63 -21.46 -12.80
C SER A 30 -32.41 -20.11 -13.48
N ASP A 31 -33.41 -19.24 -13.45
CA ASP A 31 -33.33 -17.91 -14.06
C ASP A 31 -32.34 -17.00 -13.34
N VAL A 32 -32.32 -17.06 -12.02
CA VAL A 32 -31.33 -16.43 -11.17
C VAL A 32 -30.75 -17.47 -10.24
N ASN A 33 -29.45 -17.38 -10.03
CA ASN A 33 -28.69 -18.32 -9.21
C ASN A 33 -27.83 -17.50 -8.26
N VAL A 34 -27.66 -18.05 -7.06
CA VAL A 34 -26.92 -17.43 -5.97
C VAL A 34 -26.09 -18.49 -5.29
N SER A 35 -24.85 -18.18 -4.95
CA SER A 35 -23.98 -19.10 -4.20
C SER A 35 -22.93 -18.32 -3.42
N PHE A 36 -22.54 -18.84 -2.27
CA PHE A 36 -21.23 -18.52 -1.71
C PHE A 36 -20.13 -18.99 -2.66
N ALA A 37 -19.02 -18.27 -2.61
CA ALA A 37 -17.91 -18.44 -3.52
C ALA A 37 -16.59 -18.14 -2.79
N SER A 38 -15.50 -18.63 -3.39
CA SER A 38 -14.17 -18.37 -2.89
C SER A 38 -13.82 -16.90 -3.08
N ASP A 39 -13.44 -16.24 -1.99
CA ASP A 39 -12.89 -14.89 -1.97
C ASP A 39 -11.48 -14.80 -2.61
N ASN A 40 -10.88 -15.95 -2.96
CA ASN A 40 -9.59 -16.06 -3.65
C ASN A 40 -9.74 -16.19 -5.17
N VAL A 41 -10.95 -16.08 -5.72
CA VAL A 41 -11.22 -16.21 -7.14
C VAL A 41 -11.85 -14.92 -7.69
N ARG A 42 -11.34 -14.45 -8.83
CA ARG A 42 -12.00 -13.39 -9.61
C ARG A 42 -12.92 -14.06 -10.61
N TYR A 43 -14.23 -13.87 -10.42
CA TYR A 43 -15.23 -14.49 -11.29
C TYR A 43 -15.45 -13.65 -12.55
N PRO A 44 -15.19 -14.19 -13.75
CA PRO A 44 -15.40 -13.46 -15.01
C PRO A 44 -16.88 -13.18 -15.24
N LYS A 45 -17.18 -11.98 -15.75
CA LYS A 45 -18.56 -11.48 -15.92
C LYS A 45 -19.34 -12.31 -16.95
N GLU A 46 -18.66 -12.82 -17.96
CA GLU A 46 -19.26 -13.48 -19.13
C GLU A 46 -19.39 -15.00 -19.02
N GLN A 47 -18.97 -15.61 -17.90
CA GLN A 47 -18.99 -17.07 -17.72
C GLN A 47 -19.92 -17.47 -16.58
N VAL A 48 -20.54 -18.64 -16.73
CA VAL A 48 -21.31 -19.26 -15.66
C VAL A 48 -20.33 -19.80 -14.62
N PRO A 49 -20.38 -19.35 -13.35
CA PRO A 49 -19.46 -19.81 -12.33
C PRO A 49 -19.74 -21.28 -11.97
N LEU A 50 -18.68 -22.07 -11.78
CA LEU A 50 -18.78 -23.46 -11.33
C LEU A 50 -18.74 -23.50 -9.79
N VAL A 51 -19.82 -23.03 -9.16
CA VAL A 51 -19.98 -22.98 -7.71
C VAL A 51 -21.33 -23.57 -7.29
N SER A 52 -21.36 -24.18 -6.10
CA SER A 52 -22.59 -24.74 -5.52
C SER A 52 -22.44 -24.81 -4.01
N SER A 53 -22.59 -23.67 -3.33
CA SER A 53 -22.54 -23.57 -1.87
C SER A 53 -23.61 -22.62 -1.35
N ASP A 54 -24.53 -23.14 -0.54
CA ASP A 54 -25.57 -22.40 0.18
C ASP A 54 -25.16 -22.02 1.61
N GLU A 55 -24.06 -22.61 2.10
CA GLU A 55 -23.47 -22.36 3.40
C GLU A 55 -22.05 -21.80 3.28
N TRP A 56 -21.70 -20.91 4.20
CA TRP A 56 -20.33 -20.47 4.45
C TRP A 56 -20.03 -20.54 5.95
N ALA A 57 -18.96 -21.26 6.28
CA ALA A 57 -18.47 -21.43 7.64
C ALA A 57 -16.99 -21.07 7.72
N THR A 58 -16.61 -20.31 8.75
CA THR A 58 -15.21 -19.98 9.00
C THR A 58 -14.92 -19.76 10.48
N MET A 59 -13.62 -19.73 10.83
CA MET A 59 -13.14 -19.43 12.17
C MET A 59 -12.29 -18.16 12.15
N ALA A 60 -12.51 -17.27 13.12
CA ALA A 60 -11.77 -16.02 13.26
C ALA A 60 -11.39 -15.74 14.72
N TRP A 61 -10.30 -15.00 14.93
CA TRP A 61 -9.99 -14.45 16.25
C TRP A 61 -10.85 -13.21 16.50
N LYS A 62 -11.11 -12.87 17.76
CA LYS A 62 -11.79 -11.61 18.13
C LYS A 62 -11.01 -10.42 17.56
N GLY A 63 -11.69 -9.43 17.00
CA GLY A 63 -11.05 -8.25 16.38
C GLY A 63 -10.54 -8.45 14.95
N LYS A 64 -10.53 -9.68 14.42
CA LYS A 64 -10.14 -9.94 13.03
C LYS A 64 -11.25 -9.53 12.04
N LYS A 65 -10.88 -8.78 11.02
CA LYS A 65 -11.68 -8.57 9.81
C LYS A 65 -11.60 -9.80 8.91
N ILE A 66 -12.74 -10.32 8.49
CA ILE A 66 -12.88 -11.47 7.58
C ILE A 66 -13.84 -11.12 6.45
N HIS A 67 -13.78 -11.86 5.35
CA HIS A 67 -14.66 -11.67 4.21
C HIS A 67 -15.04 -12.99 3.56
N THR A 68 -16.12 -12.94 2.81
CA THR A 68 -16.62 -14.00 1.93
C THR A 68 -17.16 -13.37 0.66
N GLN A 69 -17.36 -14.15 -0.39
CA GLN A 69 -17.93 -13.67 -1.64
C GLN A 69 -19.27 -14.37 -1.89
N ILE A 70 -20.27 -13.57 -2.27
CA ILE A 70 -21.55 -14.07 -2.79
C ILE A 70 -21.57 -13.75 -4.28
N LEU A 71 -21.90 -14.75 -5.10
CA LEU A 71 -22.12 -14.58 -6.52
C LEU A 71 -23.60 -14.60 -6.83
N VAL A 72 -23.98 -13.77 -7.79
CA VAL A 72 -25.29 -13.79 -8.44
C VAL A 72 -25.06 -13.84 -9.94
N TRP A 73 -25.71 -14.79 -10.62
CA TRP A 73 -25.69 -14.87 -12.07
C TRP A 73 -27.06 -15.23 -12.63
N THR A 74 -27.39 -14.69 -13.80
CA THR A 74 -28.73 -14.78 -14.36
C THR A 74 -28.71 -14.88 -15.88
N LYS A 75 -29.71 -15.57 -16.45
CA LYS A 75 -30.01 -15.57 -17.90
C LYS A 75 -31.10 -14.57 -18.28
N LYS A 76 -31.63 -13.81 -17.32
CA LYS A 76 -32.65 -12.77 -17.52
C LYS A 76 -32.01 -11.40 -17.39
N ASP A 77 -32.48 -10.46 -18.21
CA ASP A 77 -32.19 -9.05 -17.98
C ASP A 77 -32.87 -8.59 -16.69
N ILE A 78 -32.06 -8.18 -15.72
CA ILE A 78 -32.54 -7.61 -14.45
C ILE A 78 -32.64 -6.08 -14.64
N PRO A 79 -33.80 -5.46 -14.37
CA PRO A 79 -33.93 -4.00 -14.49
C PRO A 79 -32.91 -3.25 -13.63
N ALA A 80 -32.40 -2.13 -14.14
CA ALA A 80 -31.56 -1.24 -13.33
C ALA A 80 -32.37 -0.69 -12.14
N GLY A 81 -31.81 -0.78 -10.93
CA GLY A 81 -32.49 -0.33 -9.72
C GLY A 81 -31.69 -0.63 -8.44
N LYS A 82 -32.10 -0.02 -7.33
CA LYS A 82 -31.55 -0.32 -6.00
C LYS A 82 -32.30 -1.51 -5.41
N TYR A 83 -31.59 -2.60 -5.16
CA TYR A 83 -32.10 -3.78 -4.47
C TYR A 83 -31.64 -3.74 -3.00
N THR A 84 -32.53 -4.03 -2.04
CA THR A 84 -32.22 -4.06 -0.60
C THR A 84 -32.69 -5.36 0.04
N GLY A 85 -31.85 -5.99 0.86
CA GLY A 85 -32.17 -7.20 1.63
C GLY A 85 -31.16 -7.46 2.75
N SER A 86 -31.46 -8.39 3.67
CA SER A 86 -30.49 -9.05 4.57
C SER A 86 -29.62 -10.04 3.78
N VAL A 87 -28.70 -10.81 4.38
CA VAL A 87 -28.11 -11.98 3.70
C VAL A 87 -29.21 -13.05 3.55
N THR A 88 -30.04 -12.79 2.57
CA THR A 88 -31.15 -13.54 2.01
C THR A 88 -31.28 -12.93 0.62
N VAL A 89 -30.59 -13.50 -0.36
CA VAL A 89 -30.49 -12.89 -1.68
C VAL A 89 -31.86 -12.97 -2.34
N ASN A 90 -32.45 -11.83 -2.70
CA ASN A 90 -33.73 -11.77 -3.40
C ASN A 90 -33.51 -11.23 -4.81
N ALA A 91 -33.61 -12.11 -5.80
CA ALA A 91 -33.42 -11.79 -7.21
C ALA A 91 -34.51 -12.48 -8.05
N GLY A 92 -35.76 -12.06 -7.84
CA GLY A 92 -36.95 -12.68 -8.43
C GLY A 92 -37.56 -13.82 -7.59
N GLU A 93 -36.76 -14.47 -6.75
CA GLU A 93 -37.14 -15.49 -5.75
C GLU A 93 -36.31 -15.31 -4.45
N GLU A 94 -36.77 -15.88 -3.33
CA GLU A 94 -36.11 -15.80 -2.01
C GLU A 94 -35.06 -16.90 -1.84
N PHE A 95 -33.78 -16.51 -1.69
CA PHE A 95 -32.67 -17.43 -1.40
C PHE A 95 -32.12 -17.20 0.01
N VAL A 96 -32.13 -18.22 0.87
CA VAL A 96 -31.57 -18.15 2.23
C VAL A 96 -30.14 -18.68 2.23
N LEU A 97 -29.16 -17.81 2.46
CA LEU A 97 -27.75 -18.18 2.62
C LEU A 97 -27.39 -18.27 4.11
N ARG A 98 -26.74 -19.36 4.52
CA ARG A 98 -26.38 -19.59 5.94
C ARG A 98 -24.94 -19.17 6.21
N ILE A 99 -24.75 -18.40 7.28
CA ILE A 99 -23.43 -17.97 7.76
C ILE A 99 -23.22 -18.58 9.16
N SER A 100 -22.13 -19.32 9.33
CA SER A 100 -21.63 -19.74 10.63
C SER A 100 -20.24 -19.13 10.88
N LEU A 101 -20.04 -18.53 12.05
CA LEU A 101 -18.78 -17.92 12.44
C LEU A 101 -18.36 -18.42 13.82
N ASP A 102 -17.29 -19.21 13.86
CA ASP A 102 -16.64 -19.60 15.10
C ASP A 102 -15.64 -18.53 15.51
N VAL A 103 -15.87 -17.92 16.68
CA VAL A 103 -14.96 -16.90 17.23
C VAL A 103 -14.05 -17.55 18.26
N ALA A 104 -12.76 -17.66 17.92
CA ALA A 104 -11.73 -18.18 18.81
C ALA A 104 -11.56 -17.31 20.08
N VAL A 105 -11.01 -17.90 21.14
CA VAL A 105 -10.81 -17.20 22.42
C VAL A 105 -9.78 -16.06 22.30
N HIS A 106 -8.81 -16.21 21.39
CA HIS A 106 -7.75 -15.24 21.13
C HIS A 106 -8.25 -13.92 20.53
N ILE A 107 -7.53 -12.84 20.85
CA ILE A 107 -7.83 -11.47 20.43
C ILE A 107 -6.71 -10.99 19.51
N LEU A 108 -7.09 -10.53 18.32
CA LEU A 108 -6.23 -9.74 17.45
C LEU A 108 -6.30 -8.27 17.92
N PRO A 109 -5.15 -7.61 18.18
CA PRO A 109 -5.12 -6.20 18.56
C PRO A 109 -5.74 -5.29 17.50
N SER A 110 -6.04 -4.05 17.88
CA SER A 110 -6.46 -3.01 16.93
C SER A 110 -5.36 -2.72 15.90
N SER A 111 -5.71 -2.18 14.73
CA SER A 111 -4.73 -1.92 13.66
C SER A 111 -3.61 -0.96 14.08
N SER A 112 -3.90 -0.03 15.01
CA SER A 112 -2.91 0.88 15.61
C SER A 112 -1.84 0.15 16.45
N GLU A 113 -2.12 -1.06 16.90
CA GLU A 113 -1.21 -1.87 17.73
C GLU A 113 -0.45 -2.94 16.92
N TRP A 114 -0.81 -3.14 15.64
CA TRP A 114 -0.14 -4.08 14.76
C TRP A 114 1.33 -3.69 14.57
N LYS A 115 2.20 -4.70 14.66
CA LYS A 115 3.65 -4.58 14.49
C LYS A 115 4.10 -4.69 13.04
N PHE A 116 3.25 -5.21 12.16
CA PHE A 116 3.48 -5.20 10.72
C PHE A 116 3.76 -3.78 10.24
N ASP A 117 4.90 -3.62 9.59
CA ASP A 117 5.37 -2.38 9.02
C ASP A 117 4.87 -2.20 7.59
N LEU A 118 3.69 -1.57 7.44
CA LEU A 118 3.09 -1.29 6.15
C LEU A 118 3.48 0.12 5.68
N ASP A 119 4.00 0.20 4.45
CA ASP A 119 4.19 1.46 3.74
C ASP A 119 3.60 1.45 2.31
N LEU A 120 2.43 2.07 2.12
CA LEU A 120 1.83 2.33 0.81
C LEU A 120 1.87 3.81 0.49
N TRP A 121 2.66 4.23 -0.50
CA TRP A 121 2.90 5.66 -0.70
C TRP A 121 1.66 6.41 -1.19
N GLN A 122 1.34 7.50 -0.50
CA GLN A 122 0.10 8.26 -0.73
C GLN A 122 0.33 9.43 -1.70
N ASN A 123 -0.63 9.66 -2.59
CA ASN A 123 -0.66 10.86 -3.43
C ASN A 123 -1.97 11.65 -3.21
N PRO A 124 -1.91 12.89 -2.74
CA PRO A 124 -3.09 13.71 -2.51
C PRO A 124 -3.73 14.28 -3.80
N ASP A 125 -2.97 14.55 -4.87
CA ASP A 125 -3.51 15.18 -6.09
C ASP A 125 -4.65 14.40 -6.78
N PRO A 126 -4.58 13.07 -6.94
CA PRO A 126 -5.69 12.27 -7.50
C PRO A 126 -7.05 12.53 -6.85
N VAL A 127 -7.09 12.75 -5.52
CA VAL A 127 -8.35 12.99 -4.79
C VAL A 127 -8.92 14.36 -5.17
N ALA A 128 -8.11 15.41 -5.22
CA ALA A 128 -8.54 16.72 -5.70
C ALA A 128 -9.09 16.65 -7.13
N LYS A 129 -8.38 15.96 -8.04
CA LYS A 129 -8.73 15.88 -9.47
C LYS A 129 -10.04 15.12 -9.72
N VAL A 130 -10.21 13.94 -9.13
CA VAL A 130 -11.43 13.13 -9.32
C VAL A 130 -12.67 13.84 -8.76
N HIS A 131 -12.50 14.63 -7.70
CA HIS A 131 -13.58 15.37 -7.07
C HIS A 131 -13.79 16.78 -7.63
N GLY A 132 -12.88 17.27 -8.48
CA GLY A 132 -12.97 18.61 -9.08
C GLY A 132 -12.87 19.74 -8.04
N VAL A 133 -12.07 19.53 -6.98
CA VAL A 133 -11.86 20.51 -5.90
C VAL A 133 -10.45 21.07 -5.95
N GLU A 134 -10.24 22.24 -5.35
CA GLU A 134 -8.92 22.84 -5.25
C GLU A 134 -8.01 22.01 -4.34
N LEU A 135 -6.80 21.73 -4.81
CA LEU A 135 -5.77 21.04 -4.05
C LEU A 135 -5.47 21.82 -2.77
N TRP A 136 -5.43 21.12 -1.63
CA TRP A 136 -5.21 21.66 -0.26
C TRP A 136 -6.35 22.51 0.33
N SER A 137 -7.50 22.64 -0.35
CA SER A 137 -8.70 23.22 0.25
C SER A 137 -9.24 22.36 1.42
N ASP A 138 -10.02 22.94 2.32
CA ASP A 138 -10.63 22.18 3.42
C ASP A 138 -11.55 21.07 2.90
N GLU A 139 -12.24 21.31 1.79
CA GLU A 139 -13.04 20.29 1.11
C GLU A 139 -12.18 19.14 0.59
N HIS A 140 -10.99 19.43 0.05
CA HIS A 140 -10.04 18.39 -0.34
C HIS A 140 -9.62 17.51 0.86
N TYR A 141 -9.25 18.12 1.99
CA TYR A 141 -8.94 17.36 3.21
C TYR A 141 -10.13 16.52 3.72
N ARG A 142 -11.34 17.08 3.67
CA ARG A 142 -12.58 16.36 4.03
C ARG A 142 -12.79 15.12 3.15
N LEU A 143 -12.53 15.24 1.85
CA LEU A 143 -12.67 14.15 0.88
C LEU A 143 -11.54 13.12 0.98
N MET A 144 -10.32 13.55 1.34
CA MET A 144 -9.18 12.66 1.56
C MET A 144 -9.35 11.80 2.82
N ARG A 145 -9.92 12.34 3.90
CA ARG A 145 -10.05 11.68 5.21
C ARG A 145 -10.45 10.20 5.16
N PRO A 146 -11.56 9.79 4.51
CA PRO A 146 -11.97 8.39 4.52
C PRO A 146 -10.98 7.45 3.82
N TYR A 147 -10.17 7.93 2.87
CA TYR A 147 -9.11 7.13 2.27
C TYR A 147 -7.94 6.92 3.26
N TYR A 148 -7.53 7.97 3.98
CA TYR A 148 -6.43 7.87 4.94
C TYR A 148 -6.82 7.12 6.21
N GLU A 149 -8.06 7.24 6.69
CA GLU A 149 -8.59 6.41 7.78
C GLU A 149 -8.70 4.92 7.37
N MET A 150 -9.05 4.65 6.12
CA MET A 150 -9.00 3.29 5.56
C MET A 150 -7.56 2.74 5.56
N LEU A 151 -6.59 3.56 5.16
CA LEU A 151 -5.17 3.21 5.16
C LEU A 151 -4.63 2.99 6.59
N ALA A 152 -5.02 3.83 7.55
CA ALA A 152 -4.71 3.63 8.98
C ALA A 152 -5.31 2.32 9.52
N GLY A 153 -6.54 1.99 9.10
CA GLY A 153 -7.22 0.73 9.39
C GLY A 153 -6.50 -0.51 8.84
N ALA A 154 -5.63 -0.34 7.83
CA ALA A 154 -4.76 -1.40 7.30
C ALA A 154 -3.41 -1.49 8.02
N GLY A 155 -3.11 -0.58 8.95
CA GLY A 155 -1.88 -0.60 9.74
C GLY A 155 -0.71 0.17 9.12
N GLN A 156 -0.95 1.13 8.21
CA GLN A 156 0.07 2.02 7.66
C GLN A 156 0.91 2.70 8.76
N LYS A 157 2.22 2.78 8.55
CA LYS A 157 3.18 3.34 9.52
C LYS A 157 3.78 4.68 9.09
N SER A 158 3.97 4.87 7.79
CA SER A 158 4.68 6.03 7.24
C SER A 158 3.75 7.02 6.54
N ILE A 159 3.97 8.32 6.75
CA ILE A 159 3.38 9.40 5.97
C ILE A 159 4.29 9.67 4.77
N THR A 160 3.76 9.66 3.56
CA THR A 160 4.50 10.11 2.36
C THR A 160 4.44 11.63 2.27
N ALA A 161 5.60 12.29 2.20
CA ALA A 161 5.70 13.74 2.05
C ALA A 161 6.59 14.15 0.87
N PHE A 162 6.06 14.94 -0.07
CA PHE A 162 6.84 15.44 -1.19
C PHE A 162 7.48 16.79 -0.81
N ILE A 163 8.78 16.79 -0.50
CA ILE A 163 9.51 18.00 -0.10
C ILE A 163 9.96 18.86 -1.30
N ILE A 164 9.75 18.34 -2.50
CA ILE A 164 9.94 18.98 -3.80
C ILE A 164 8.80 18.58 -4.73
N ASP A 165 8.69 19.25 -5.87
CA ASP A 165 7.70 18.93 -6.89
C ASP A 165 8.22 17.81 -7.79
N GLN A 166 7.37 16.82 -8.08
CA GLN A 166 7.69 15.68 -8.95
C GLN A 166 8.97 14.93 -8.53
N PRO A 167 9.04 14.33 -7.33
CA PRO A 167 10.25 13.65 -6.84
C PRO A 167 10.70 12.45 -7.70
N TRP A 168 9.82 11.89 -8.55
CA TRP A 168 10.14 10.86 -9.53
C TRP A 168 10.30 11.39 -10.96
N GLY A 169 10.20 12.71 -11.16
CA GLY A 169 10.17 13.35 -12.47
C GLY A 169 8.75 13.55 -13.01
N PRO A 170 8.59 14.41 -14.03
CA PRO A 170 7.29 14.64 -14.68
C PRO A 170 6.84 13.44 -15.50
N ASP A 171 5.52 13.33 -15.73
CA ASP A 171 4.87 12.37 -16.63
C ASP A 171 5.07 10.87 -16.32
N ILE A 172 5.64 10.54 -15.15
CA ILE A 172 5.78 9.16 -14.65
C ILE A 172 4.41 8.57 -14.33
N ILE A 173 3.56 9.31 -13.61
CA ILE A 173 2.17 8.97 -13.30
C ILE A 173 1.21 9.97 -13.93
N TYR A 174 -0.09 9.63 -13.98
CA TYR A 174 -1.11 10.49 -14.61
C TYR A 174 -1.35 11.79 -13.84
N HIS A 175 -1.40 11.71 -12.51
CA HIS A 175 -1.58 12.87 -11.62
C HIS A 175 -0.24 13.42 -11.16
N ARG A 176 -0.18 14.71 -10.82
CA ARG A 176 1.06 15.34 -10.38
C ARG A 176 1.45 14.85 -8.99
N ASN A 177 2.74 14.82 -8.67
CA ASN A 177 3.22 14.76 -7.29
C ASN A 177 3.55 16.20 -6.84
N PRO A 178 2.62 16.91 -6.18
CA PRO A 178 2.80 18.32 -5.84
C PRO A 178 3.80 18.49 -4.71
N THR A 179 4.62 19.54 -4.74
CA THR A 179 5.43 19.88 -3.55
C THR A 179 4.57 20.27 -2.35
N PHE A 180 4.96 19.83 -1.16
CA PHE A 180 4.34 20.19 0.13
C PHE A 180 5.07 21.36 0.78
N ILE A 181 6.28 21.66 0.31
CA ILE A 181 7.10 22.79 0.75
C ILE A 181 7.32 23.67 -0.46
N LYS A 182 6.92 24.95 -0.41
CA LYS A 182 7.23 25.86 -1.53
C LYS A 182 8.62 26.42 -1.33
N TRP A 183 9.45 26.26 -2.35
CA TRP A 183 10.80 26.82 -2.38
C TRP A 183 10.77 28.06 -3.25
N SER A 184 11.28 29.17 -2.72
CA SER A 184 11.44 30.40 -3.50
C SER A 184 12.83 30.96 -3.35
N ARG A 185 13.52 31.13 -4.48
CA ARG A 185 14.79 31.83 -4.54
C ARG A 185 14.50 33.32 -4.67
N LYS A 186 14.95 34.09 -3.68
CA LYS A 186 14.77 35.54 -3.58
C LYS A 186 15.68 36.28 -4.56
N LYS A 187 15.34 37.52 -4.88
CA LYS A 187 16.12 38.38 -5.78
C LYS A 187 17.55 38.66 -5.29
N ASP A 188 17.79 38.59 -3.99
CA ASP A 188 19.11 38.75 -3.38
C ASP A 188 19.93 37.45 -3.35
N GLY A 189 19.40 36.35 -3.87
CA GLY A 189 20.03 35.03 -3.91
C GLY A 189 19.75 34.14 -2.71
N SER A 190 19.08 34.65 -1.67
CA SER A 190 18.66 33.85 -0.51
C SER A 190 17.47 32.94 -0.82
N TRP A 191 17.16 32.01 0.08
CA TRP A 191 16.04 31.08 -0.05
C TRP A 191 14.97 31.33 1.01
N SER A 192 13.70 31.14 0.64
CA SER A 192 12.58 31.01 1.58
C SER A 192 11.83 29.71 1.34
N TYR A 193 11.39 29.10 2.44
CA TYR A 193 10.61 27.86 2.44
C TYR A 193 9.28 28.09 3.16
N ASP A 194 8.18 27.70 2.53
CA ASP A 194 6.83 27.74 3.12
C ASP A 194 6.36 26.31 3.39
N TYR A 195 6.26 25.98 4.69
CA TYR A 195 5.86 24.67 5.20
C TYR A 195 4.36 24.54 5.46
N THR A 196 3.54 25.53 5.12
CA THR A 196 2.10 25.55 5.48
C THR A 196 1.36 24.30 5.01
N VAL A 197 1.62 23.85 3.77
CA VAL A 197 0.99 22.64 3.21
C VAL A 197 1.56 21.38 3.88
N PHE A 198 2.88 21.30 4.04
CA PHE A 198 3.55 20.20 4.73
C PHE A 198 2.98 19.99 6.14
N ASP A 199 2.90 21.05 6.94
CA ASP A 199 2.40 21.00 8.32
C ASP A 199 0.94 20.55 8.37
N LYS A 200 0.07 21.22 7.59
CA LYS A 200 -1.37 20.89 7.56
C LYS A 200 -1.60 19.46 7.09
N TYR A 201 -0.82 18.98 6.11
CA TYR A 201 -0.91 17.62 5.61
C TYR A 201 -0.43 16.60 6.64
N VAL A 202 0.74 16.79 7.25
CA VAL A 202 1.27 15.88 8.26
C VAL A 202 0.33 15.79 9.46
N GLU A 203 -0.16 16.92 9.97
CA GLU A 203 -1.15 16.96 11.07
C GLU A 203 -2.45 16.25 10.69
N PHE A 204 -2.94 16.47 9.46
CA PHE A 204 -4.11 15.79 8.93
C PHE A 204 -3.93 14.27 8.90
N VAL A 205 -2.82 13.77 8.35
CA VAL A 205 -2.56 12.33 8.24
C VAL A 205 -2.36 11.70 9.62
N MET A 206 -1.65 12.37 10.53
CA MET A 206 -1.55 11.96 11.94
C MET A 206 -2.94 11.88 12.59
N SER A 207 -3.84 12.84 12.32
CA SER A 207 -5.22 12.82 12.83
C SER A 207 -6.08 11.67 12.28
N CYS A 208 -5.66 11.03 11.19
CA CYS A 208 -6.29 9.83 10.64
C CYS A 208 -5.76 8.54 11.29
N GLY A 209 -4.72 8.61 12.13
CA GLY A 209 -4.12 7.47 12.83
C GLY A 209 -2.81 6.96 12.23
N ILE A 210 -2.15 7.74 11.35
CA ILE A 210 -0.84 7.38 10.76
C ILE A 210 0.20 8.38 11.26
N ASP A 211 0.98 7.99 12.28
CA ASP A 211 1.82 8.93 13.03
C ASP A 211 3.21 8.38 13.43
N GLN A 212 3.59 7.19 12.93
CA GLN A 212 4.83 6.57 13.35
C GLN A 212 6.05 7.19 12.67
N ARG A 213 6.00 7.42 11.36
CA ARG A 213 7.09 7.98 10.56
C ARG A 213 6.62 8.96 9.49
N ILE A 214 7.52 9.82 9.02
CA ILE A 214 7.35 10.71 7.87
C ILE A 214 8.49 10.43 6.90
N ASN A 215 8.16 9.90 5.72
CA ASN A 215 9.13 9.62 4.65
C ASN A 215 9.09 10.77 3.63
N CYS A 216 10.16 11.59 3.61
CA CYS A 216 10.26 12.78 2.77
C CYS A 216 10.96 12.49 1.44
N TYR A 217 10.22 12.61 0.33
CA TYR A 217 10.69 12.35 -1.03
C TYR A 217 10.88 13.66 -1.81
N SER A 218 11.98 13.88 -2.52
CA SER A 218 13.27 13.19 -2.39
C SER A 218 14.39 14.19 -2.63
N MET A 219 15.56 13.90 -2.06
CA MET A 219 16.79 14.63 -2.33
C MET A 219 17.48 14.15 -3.63
N ILE A 220 17.05 13.00 -4.19
CA ILE A 220 17.73 12.34 -5.31
C ILE A 220 16.72 11.87 -6.38
N THR A 221 16.09 12.82 -7.07
CA THR A 221 15.09 12.56 -8.11
C THR A 221 15.65 11.78 -9.29
N TRP A 222 14.85 10.91 -9.91
CA TRP A 222 15.29 10.03 -11.01
C TRP A 222 16.00 10.77 -12.15
N ASP A 223 15.59 12.01 -12.45
CA ASP A 223 16.18 12.85 -13.49
C ASP A 223 17.20 13.90 -12.97
N LEU A 224 17.40 13.96 -11.64
CA LEU A 224 18.25 14.91 -10.92
C LEU A 224 17.89 16.38 -11.15
N ASN A 225 16.65 16.65 -11.58
CA ASN A 225 16.11 17.99 -11.70
C ASN A 225 15.29 18.39 -10.47
N PHE A 226 15.38 19.66 -10.10
CA PHE A 226 14.69 20.24 -8.94
C PHE A 226 13.94 21.50 -9.32
N ILE A 227 12.64 21.51 -9.00
CA ILE A 227 11.70 22.56 -9.39
C ILE A 227 11.52 23.55 -8.22
N TYR A 228 11.67 24.85 -8.47
CA TYR A 228 11.43 25.91 -7.48
C TYR A 228 10.97 27.21 -8.15
N PHE A 229 10.43 28.15 -7.36
CA PHE A 229 10.06 29.48 -7.86
C PHE A 229 11.26 30.45 -7.80
N ASP A 230 11.56 31.13 -8.91
CA ASP A 230 12.62 32.13 -8.98
C ASP A 230 12.01 33.53 -9.06
N GLU A 231 12.14 34.31 -7.98
CA GLU A 231 11.56 35.66 -7.91
C GLU A 231 12.20 36.66 -8.88
N ALA A 232 13.44 36.44 -9.30
CA ALA A 232 14.10 37.30 -10.28
C ALA A 232 13.50 37.08 -11.68
N LYS A 233 13.05 35.86 -11.97
CA LYS A 233 12.38 35.50 -13.23
C LYS A 233 10.85 35.65 -13.17
N GLY A 234 10.27 35.63 -11.97
CA GLY A 234 8.82 35.63 -11.77
C GLY A 234 8.14 34.35 -12.24
N ASP A 235 8.88 33.23 -12.30
CA ASP A 235 8.40 31.97 -12.85
C ASP A 235 8.98 30.76 -12.10
N THR A 236 8.35 29.60 -12.25
CA THR A 236 8.87 28.32 -11.81
C THR A 236 9.96 27.83 -12.76
N VAL A 237 11.11 27.46 -12.21
CA VAL A 237 12.25 26.94 -12.97
C VAL A 237 12.63 25.56 -12.50
N SER A 238 13.36 24.85 -13.34
CA SER A 238 13.96 23.56 -13.03
C SER A 238 15.48 23.64 -13.17
N VAL A 239 16.21 23.05 -12.23
CA VAL A 239 17.68 22.99 -12.25
C VAL A 239 18.16 21.56 -12.10
N PHE A 240 19.12 21.17 -12.93
CA PHE A 240 19.86 19.92 -12.76
C PHE A 240 20.93 20.08 -11.68
N ALA A 241 20.99 19.15 -10.72
CA ALA A 241 22.06 19.11 -9.74
C ALA A 241 22.40 17.68 -9.32
N LYS A 242 23.66 17.25 -9.53
CA LYS A 242 24.10 15.90 -9.13
C LYS A 242 24.52 15.88 -7.64
N PRO A 243 24.04 14.93 -6.82
CA PRO A 243 24.54 14.72 -5.46
C PRO A 243 26.08 14.71 -5.39
N GLY A 244 26.62 15.35 -4.37
CA GLY A 244 28.08 15.52 -4.19
C GLY A 244 28.70 16.69 -4.95
N SER A 245 28.01 17.30 -5.91
CA SER A 245 28.50 18.51 -6.59
C SER A 245 28.31 19.78 -5.74
N GLN A 246 29.08 20.83 -6.04
CA GLN A 246 28.92 22.14 -5.40
C GLN A 246 27.52 22.71 -5.62
N ALA A 247 27.01 22.68 -6.86
CA ALA A 247 25.66 23.19 -7.19
C ALA A 247 24.55 22.47 -6.41
N TYR A 248 24.71 21.17 -6.16
CA TYR A 248 23.78 20.40 -5.34
C TYR A 248 23.83 20.80 -3.87
N ASN A 249 25.02 20.96 -3.29
CA ASN A 249 25.16 21.40 -1.91
C ASN A 249 24.62 22.83 -1.71
N GLU A 250 24.88 23.75 -2.65
CA GLU A 250 24.35 25.12 -2.63
C GLU A 250 22.81 25.18 -2.70
N LEU A 251 22.20 24.19 -3.37
CA LEU A 251 20.74 24.05 -3.44
C LEU A 251 20.16 23.44 -2.16
N TRP A 252 20.72 22.33 -1.67
CA TRP A 252 20.09 21.50 -0.65
C TRP A 252 20.52 21.83 0.78
N GLU A 253 21.76 22.26 1.02
CA GLU A 253 22.25 22.52 2.38
C GLU A 253 21.46 23.62 3.10
N PRO A 254 21.11 24.76 2.46
CA PRO A 254 20.23 25.76 3.08
C PRO A 254 18.85 25.22 3.38
N MET A 255 18.28 24.39 2.49
CA MET A 255 16.95 23.82 2.70
C MET A 255 16.95 22.84 3.87
N ILE A 256 17.83 21.84 3.84
CA ILE A 256 17.86 20.80 4.88
C ILE A 256 18.20 21.41 6.24
N SER A 257 19.07 22.42 6.30
CA SER A 257 19.33 23.16 7.54
C SER A 257 18.07 23.85 8.07
N ASN A 258 17.31 24.54 7.21
CA ASN A 258 16.07 25.19 7.60
C ASN A 258 14.99 24.18 8.01
N PHE A 259 14.84 23.11 7.24
CA PHE A 259 13.86 22.06 7.49
C PHE A 259 14.15 21.27 8.76
N THR A 260 15.43 21.03 9.08
CA THR A 260 15.84 20.41 10.35
C THR A 260 15.34 21.23 11.54
N ASN A 261 15.56 22.55 11.51
CA ASN A 261 15.08 23.44 12.56
C ASN A 261 13.54 23.46 12.65
N HIS A 262 12.86 23.50 11.49
CA HIS A 262 11.40 23.43 11.42
C HIS A 262 10.87 22.14 12.05
N LEU A 263 11.36 20.97 11.62
CA LEU A 263 10.97 19.67 12.16
C LEU A 263 11.24 19.55 13.66
N LYS A 264 12.38 20.06 14.16
CA LYS A 264 12.70 20.08 15.59
C LYS A 264 11.72 20.95 16.36
N SER A 265 11.35 22.12 15.82
CA SER A 265 10.34 23.00 16.44
C SER A 265 8.94 22.37 16.52
N LYS A 266 8.60 21.51 15.56
CA LYS A 266 7.34 20.73 15.54
C LYS A 266 7.40 19.44 16.37
N GLY A 267 8.60 19.04 16.83
CA GLY A 267 8.81 17.75 17.51
C GLY A 267 8.73 16.54 16.57
N TRP A 268 8.87 16.73 15.25
CA TRP A 268 8.72 15.70 14.23
C TRP A 268 10.05 15.14 13.71
N PHE A 269 11.17 15.77 14.04
CA PHE A 269 12.49 15.40 13.54
C PHE A 269 12.82 13.92 13.78
N GLU A 270 12.56 13.41 14.99
CA GLU A 270 12.82 12.01 15.34
C GLU A 270 12.02 10.97 14.54
N LYS A 271 10.92 11.38 13.93
CA LYS A 271 10.06 10.50 13.12
C LYS A 271 10.30 10.67 11.62
N THR A 272 11.12 11.64 11.22
CA THR A 272 11.29 12.02 9.83
C THR A 272 12.51 11.34 9.21
N THR A 273 12.34 10.81 8.01
CA THR A 273 13.42 10.30 7.17
C THR A 273 13.50 11.12 5.88
N ILE A 274 14.69 11.22 5.30
CA ILE A 274 14.81 11.49 3.86
C ILE A 274 14.78 10.16 3.13
N ALA A 275 13.80 10.02 2.24
CA ALA A 275 13.57 8.78 1.51
C ALA A 275 14.19 8.81 0.10
N MET A 276 14.86 7.71 -0.23
CA MET A 276 15.54 7.45 -1.51
C MET A 276 14.89 6.24 -2.18
N ASP A 277 14.86 6.26 -3.51
CA ASP A 277 14.18 5.26 -4.33
C ASP A 277 15.11 4.80 -5.48
N GLU A 278 15.64 3.58 -5.36
CA GLU A 278 16.47 2.88 -6.36
C GLU A 278 17.59 3.74 -6.99
N ARG A 279 18.50 4.26 -6.17
CA ARG A 279 19.58 5.15 -6.62
C ARG A 279 20.97 4.54 -6.59
N ASP A 280 21.88 5.13 -7.34
CA ASP A 280 23.29 4.72 -7.35
C ASP A 280 23.97 5.00 -6.00
N MET A 281 24.89 4.13 -5.63
CA MET A 281 25.60 4.17 -4.34
C MET A 281 26.34 5.49 -4.10
N GLU A 282 26.99 6.05 -5.13
CA GLU A 282 27.71 7.33 -5.04
C GLU A 282 26.74 8.46 -4.63
N GLY A 283 25.59 8.54 -5.30
CA GLY A 283 24.53 9.49 -4.99
C GLY A 283 23.96 9.31 -3.58
N MET A 284 23.65 8.08 -3.18
CA MET A 284 23.11 7.78 -1.84
C MET A 284 24.08 8.20 -0.74
N ILE A 285 25.36 7.83 -0.86
CA ILE A 285 26.40 8.22 0.10
C ILE A 285 26.54 9.74 0.17
N ALA A 286 26.50 10.44 -0.97
CA ALA A 286 26.59 11.89 -0.99
C ALA A 286 25.41 12.58 -0.29
N VAL A 287 24.19 12.08 -0.48
CA VAL A 287 22.99 12.57 0.24
C VAL A 287 23.11 12.31 1.74
N MET A 288 23.48 11.09 2.14
CA MET A 288 23.67 10.72 3.55
C MET A 288 24.74 11.61 4.20
N ALA A 289 25.87 11.86 3.52
CA ALA A 289 26.93 12.71 4.02
C ALA A 289 26.50 14.17 4.19
N LEU A 290 25.71 14.72 3.26
CA LEU A 290 25.12 16.05 3.40
C LEU A 290 24.17 16.12 4.61
N LEU A 291 23.29 15.14 4.77
CA LEU A 291 22.36 15.07 5.90
C LEU A 291 23.10 15.05 7.23
N LYS A 292 24.10 14.15 7.37
CA LYS A 292 24.90 14.04 8.60
C LYS A 292 25.76 15.27 8.89
N ARG A 293 26.17 16.02 7.86
CA ARG A 293 26.86 17.31 8.03
C ARG A 293 25.95 18.38 8.62
N VAL A 294 24.68 18.42 8.20
CA VAL A 294 23.70 19.36 8.75
C VAL A 294 23.30 18.95 10.17
N ASP A 295 22.97 17.68 10.36
CA ASP A 295 22.62 17.14 11.67
C ASP A 295 22.89 15.63 11.72
N THR A 296 23.68 15.17 12.69
CA THR A 296 24.10 13.78 12.80
C THR A 296 22.95 12.81 13.09
N GLU A 297 21.82 13.31 13.59
CA GLU A 297 20.64 12.51 13.94
C GLU A 297 19.68 12.28 12.77
N TRP A 298 19.93 12.88 11.59
CA TRP A 298 19.12 12.63 10.40
C TRP A 298 19.01 11.14 10.09
N LYS A 299 17.78 10.68 9.85
CA LYS A 299 17.45 9.32 9.40
C LYS A 299 17.22 9.29 7.90
N THR A 300 17.55 8.16 7.28
CA THR A 300 17.27 7.89 5.87
C THR A 300 16.39 6.66 5.71
N ALA A 301 15.57 6.68 4.65
CA ALA A 301 14.83 5.52 4.18
C ALA A 301 15.31 5.15 2.77
N LEU A 302 15.35 3.87 2.44
CA LEU A 302 15.68 3.36 1.11
C LEU A 302 14.71 2.26 0.71
N ALA A 303 14.08 2.42 -0.46
CA ALA A 303 13.52 1.31 -1.22
C ALA A 303 14.46 1.04 -2.41
N GLY A 304 14.99 -0.18 -2.52
CA GLY A 304 15.87 -0.53 -3.63
C GLY A 304 16.56 -1.88 -3.49
N GLY A 305 17.69 -2.03 -4.18
CA GLY A 305 18.54 -3.21 -4.04
C GLY A 305 19.27 -3.29 -2.69
N TYR A 306 19.69 -4.49 -2.30
CA TYR A 306 20.47 -4.70 -1.09
C TYR A 306 21.92 -4.24 -1.24
N HIS A 307 22.36 -3.45 -0.26
CA HIS A 307 23.71 -2.95 -0.10
C HIS A 307 24.17 -3.12 1.35
N ARG A 308 25.07 -4.08 1.57
CA ARG A 308 25.56 -4.45 2.90
C ARG A 308 26.26 -3.29 3.60
N GLU A 309 27.01 -2.48 2.86
CA GLU A 309 27.91 -1.43 3.37
C GLU A 309 27.18 -0.31 4.10
N ILE A 310 25.95 -0.03 3.70
CA ILE A 310 25.09 1.03 4.28
C ILE A 310 23.90 0.45 5.02
N ALA A 311 23.81 -0.87 5.16
CA ALA A 311 22.62 -1.53 5.66
C ALA A 311 22.29 -1.19 7.10
N MET A 312 23.27 -0.82 7.93
CA MET A 312 23.03 -0.37 9.31
C MET A 312 22.91 1.15 9.44
N ASP A 313 23.30 1.91 8.40
CA ASP A 313 23.18 3.37 8.38
C ASP A 313 21.80 3.83 7.92
N ILE A 314 21.10 2.99 7.16
CA ILE A 314 19.72 3.22 6.73
C ILE A 314 18.77 2.85 7.86
N TYR A 315 17.95 3.80 8.28
CA TYR A 315 16.96 3.59 9.34
C TYR A 315 15.83 2.67 8.86
N ASP A 316 15.14 3.05 7.77
CA ASP A 316 14.05 2.28 7.15
C ASP A 316 14.54 1.67 5.82
N TYR A 317 14.81 0.37 5.81
CA TYR A 317 15.41 -0.31 4.65
C TYR A 317 14.45 -1.34 4.08
N CYS A 318 13.95 -1.05 2.89
CA CYS A 318 13.09 -1.89 2.09
C CYS A 318 13.85 -2.44 0.88
N ILE A 319 14.01 -3.76 0.78
CA ILE A 319 14.70 -4.39 -0.36
C ILE A 319 13.71 -4.99 -1.37
N ILE A 320 14.10 -5.03 -2.64
CA ILE A 320 13.28 -5.71 -3.65
C ILE A 320 13.18 -7.20 -3.32
N ILE A 321 12.02 -7.83 -3.55
CA ILE A 321 11.74 -9.18 -3.05
C ILE A 321 12.79 -10.24 -3.46
N HIS A 322 13.44 -10.10 -4.61
CA HIS A 322 14.43 -11.07 -5.09
C HIS A 322 15.80 -10.95 -4.42
N ASP A 323 16.04 -9.86 -3.68
CA ASP A 323 17.22 -9.70 -2.84
C ASP A 323 17.03 -10.34 -1.47
N LYS A 324 18.15 -10.57 -0.78
CA LYS A 324 18.17 -11.05 0.60
C LYS A 324 19.18 -10.28 1.42
N PHE A 325 18.79 -9.89 2.63
CA PHE A 325 19.75 -9.48 3.64
C PHE A 325 20.63 -10.67 4.02
N ASP A 326 21.90 -10.41 4.29
CA ASP A 326 22.74 -11.37 4.99
C ASP A 326 22.17 -11.63 6.39
N GLU A 327 22.26 -12.86 6.88
CA GLU A 327 21.63 -13.28 8.14
C GLU A 327 22.07 -12.43 9.33
N ASP A 328 23.36 -12.07 9.39
CA ASP A 328 23.93 -11.26 10.47
C ASP A 328 23.43 -9.80 10.44
N ILE A 329 23.23 -9.24 9.25
CA ILE A 329 22.67 -7.91 9.07
C ILE A 329 21.19 -7.89 9.42
N LEU A 330 20.42 -8.88 8.94
CA LEU A 330 19.01 -8.99 9.29
C LEU A 330 18.83 -9.09 10.81
N GLU A 331 19.61 -9.94 11.48
CA GLU A 331 19.56 -10.06 12.94
C GLU A 331 19.93 -8.75 13.64
N ALA A 332 21.01 -8.09 13.21
CA ALA A 332 21.42 -6.80 13.78
C ALA A 332 20.35 -5.71 13.63
N ARG A 333 19.71 -5.63 12.45
CA ARG A 333 18.60 -4.69 12.20
C ARG A 333 17.39 -4.99 13.08
N ARG A 334 17.02 -6.27 13.22
CA ARG A 334 15.92 -6.69 14.12
C ARG A 334 16.21 -6.36 15.57
N ALA A 335 17.41 -6.67 16.06
CA ALA A 335 17.83 -6.38 17.42
C ALA A 335 17.81 -4.87 17.73
N ALA A 336 18.14 -4.04 16.72
CA ALA A 336 18.06 -2.58 16.80
C ALA A 336 16.62 -2.03 16.62
N GLY A 337 15.64 -2.87 16.31
CA GLY A 337 14.26 -2.47 16.07
C GLY A 337 14.07 -1.62 14.80
N LEU A 338 14.94 -1.78 13.81
CA LEU A 338 14.89 -1.00 12.57
C LEU A 338 13.85 -1.58 11.60
N PRO A 339 13.03 -0.73 10.96
CA PRO A 339 12.14 -1.16 9.88
C PRO A 339 12.95 -1.83 8.76
N THR A 340 12.67 -3.11 8.56
CA THR A 340 13.37 -3.97 7.61
C THR A 340 12.31 -4.70 6.82
N THR A 341 12.01 -4.21 5.64
CA THR A 341 10.85 -4.64 4.84
C THR A 341 11.32 -5.11 3.47
N PHE A 342 10.36 -5.59 2.67
CA PHE A 342 10.56 -5.85 1.25
C PHE A 342 9.43 -5.23 0.44
N TYR A 343 9.65 -5.04 -0.86
CA TYR A 343 8.62 -4.58 -1.78
C TYR A 343 8.53 -5.44 -3.04
N THR A 344 7.42 -5.28 -3.74
CA THR A 344 7.25 -5.71 -5.13
C THR A 344 6.84 -4.50 -5.96
N ALA A 345 7.24 -4.49 -7.22
CA ALA A 345 7.01 -3.41 -8.15
C ALA A 345 6.52 -3.96 -9.50
N CYS A 346 6.91 -3.36 -10.61
CA CYS A 346 6.45 -3.76 -11.93
C CYS A 346 7.15 -4.99 -12.51
N GLY A 347 8.33 -5.37 -11.99
CA GLY A 347 9.17 -6.45 -12.53
C GLY A 347 8.74 -7.85 -12.10
N GLU A 348 8.18 -7.99 -10.90
CA GLU A 348 7.86 -9.29 -10.31
C GLU A 348 6.54 -9.82 -10.88
N ARG A 349 6.62 -11.00 -11.52
CA ARG A 349 5.43 -11.69 -11.99
C ARG A 349 4.52 -12.11 -10.84
N ARG A 350 5.12 -12.66 -9.77
CA ARG A 350 4.45 -13.14 -8.54
C ARG A 350 5.43 -13.06 -7.36
N PRO A 351 4.96 -12.79 -6.12
CA PRO A 351 3.61 -12.29 -5.84
C PRO A 351 3.48 -10.86 -6.38
N ASN A 352 2.28 -10.47 -6.81
CA ASN A 352 2.02 -9.05 -7.06
C ASN A 352 0.57 -8.66 -6.77
N ALA A 353 0.34 -7.36 -6.81
CA ALA A 353 -0.95 -6.73 -6.63
C ALA A 353 -1.43 -6.04 -7.91
N PHE A 354 -1.23 -6.65 -9.08
CA PHE A 354 -1.86 -6.20 -10.32
C PHE A 354 -3.35 -6.55 -10.31
N THR A 355 -4.17 -5.87 -11.11
CA THR A 355 -5.63 -6.13 -11.12
C THR A 355 -6.00 -7.53 -11.61
N PHE A 356 -5.10 -8.18 -12.36
CA PHE A 356 -5.21 -9.57 -12.78
C PHE A 356 -4.48 -10.57 -11.87
N SER A 357 -3.72 -10.10 -10.87
CA SER A 357 -3.04 -11.00 -9.94
C SER A 357 -4.07 -11.85 -9.16
N PRO A 358 -3.80 -13.16 -8.99
CA PRO A 358 -4.52 -14.02 -8.05
C PRO A 358 -4.65 -13.34 -6.67
N PRO A 359 -5.87 -13.20 -6.11
CA PRO A 359 -6.08 -12.51 -4.83
C PRO A 359 -5.21 -13.01 -3.68
N ALA A 360 -4.99 -14.32 -3.60
CA ALA A 360 -4.21 -14.96 -2.54
C ALA A 360 -2.72 -14.55 -2.52
N GLU A 361 -2.17 -14.03 -3.61
CA GLU A 361 -0.79 -13.49 -3.62
C GLU A 361 -0.65 -12.32 -2.64
N ASN A 362 -1.71 -11.54 -2.42
CA ASN A 362 -1.68 -10.42 -1.48
C ASN A 362 -1.75 -10.87 -0.02
N VAL A 363 -2.39 -12.02 0.25
CA VAL A 363 -2.33 -12.66 1.59
C VAL A 363 -0.93 -13.21 1.82
N TRP A 364 -0.37 -13.86 0.81
CA TRP A 364 0.95 -14.49 0.85
C TRP A 364 2.08 -13.53 1.25
N ILE A 365 1.99 -12.25 0.85
CA ILE A 365 2.95 -11.19 1.23
C ILE A 365 3.13 -11.10 2.76
N GLY A 366 2.05 -11.13 3.54
CA GLY A 366 2.14 -11.06 5.00
C GLY A 366 2.80 -12.30 5.62
N TRP A 367 2.55 -13.47 5.02
CA TRP A 367 3.19 -14.71 5.45
C TRP A 367 4.68 -14.77 5.09
N TYR A 368 5.04 -14.28 3.90
CA TYR A 368 6.43 -14.18 3.48
C TYR A 368 7.23 -13.24 4.38
N ALA A 369 6.65 -12.10 4.78
CA ALA A 369 7.25 -11.21 5.77
C ALA A 369 7.59 -11.96 7.06
N ALA A 370 6.64 -12.76 7.58
CA ALA A 370 6.84 -13.54 8.80
C ALA A 370 7.87 -14.67 8.63
N ALA A 371 7.92 -15.30 7.45
CA ALA A 371 8.81 -16.42 7.16
C ALA A 371 10.27 -15.98 7.03
N GLU A 372 10.54 -14.91 6.27
CA GLU A 372 11.90 -14.39 6.06
C GLU A 372 12.35 -13.44 7.18
N GLY A 373 11.49 -13.17 8.18
CA GLY A 373 11.85 -12.33 9.32
C GLY A 373 11.85 -10.83 9.04
N PHE A 374 11.15 -10.39 7.99
CA PHE A 374 10.90 -8.98 7.74
C PHE A 374 9.90 -8.41 8.74
N THR A 375 9.99 -7.11 8.96
CA THR A 375 9.05 -6.34 9.80
C THR A 375 7.73 -6.04 9.08
N GLY A 376 7.70 -6.08 7.74
CA GLY A 376 6.51 -5.78 6.96
C GLY A 376 6.76 -5.67 5.45
N TYR A 377 5.98 -4.85 4.77
CA TYR A 377 5.92 -4.75 3.31
C TYR A 377 5.66 -3.31 2.84
N LEU A 378 6.29 -2.94 1.73
CA LEU A 378 6.09 -1.67 1.06
C LEU A 378 5.52 -1.87 -0.35
N ARG A 379 4.70 -0.92 -0.80
CA ARG A 379 4.33 -0.77 -2.20
C ARG A 379 4.27 0.69 -2.61
N TRP A 380 4.85 1.01 -3.76
CA TRP A 380 5.09 2.39 -4.20
C TRP A 380 3.82 3.24 -4.46
N ALA A 381 2.63 2.64 -4.50
CA ALA A 381 1.43 3.39 -4.85
C ALA A 381 0.15 2.90 -4.15
N TYR A 382 -0.37 3.76 -3.26
CA TYR A 382 -1.70 3.60 -2.67
C TYR A 382 -2.80 4.05 -3.64
N ASN A 383 -2.67 5.22 -4.25
CA ASN A 383 -3.76 5.86 -5.00
C ASN A 383 -3.31 6.76 -6.18
N ASN A 384 -2.22 6.43 -6.89
CA ASN A 384 -1.85 7.11 -8.15
C ASN A 384 -2.80 6.71 -9.29
N TRP A 385 -4.05 7.18 -9.23
CA TRP A 385 -5.12 6.81 -10.15
C TRP A 385 -4.81 7.20 -11.61
N THR A 386 -5.36 6.41 -12.54
CA THR A 386 -5.38 6.69 -13.98
C THR A 386 -6.58 7.58 -14.33
N GLU A 387 -6.65 8.03 -15.59
CA GLU A 387 -7.72 8.93 -16.07
C GLU A 387 -9.14 8.44 -15.78
N ASP A 388 -9.45 7.18 -16.06
CA ASP A 388 -10.77 6.55 -15.85
C ASP A 388 -10.66 5.32 -14.94
N VAL A 389 -10.05 5.52 -13.76
CA VAL A 389 -9.61 4.45 -12.85
C VAL A 389 -10.67 3.43 -12.44
N LEU A 390 -11.95 3.80 -12.41
CA LEU A 390 -13.04 2.87 -12.08
C LEU A 390 -13.38 1.91 -13.22
N ARG A 391 -12.97 2.25 -14.46
CA ARG A 391 -13.38 1.58 -15.68
C ARG A 391 -12.21 0.91 -16.40
N ASP A 392 -11.03 1.53 -16.34
CA ASP A 392 -9.80 1.01 -16.93
C ASP A 392 -8.60 1.15 -15.99
N THR A 393 -8.00 0.00 -15.66
CA THR A 393 -6.88 -0.07 -14.73
C THR A 393 -5.52 -0.02 -15.42
N ARG A 394 -5.49 0.01 -16.75
CA ARG A 394 -4.27 0.08 -17.55
C ARG A 394 -3.63 1.46 -17.48
N TYR A 395 -2.31 1.48 -17.59
CA TYR A 395 -1.52 2.69 -17.77
C TYR A 395 -0.45 2.44 -18.83
N LYS A 396 0.14 3.51 -19.36
CA LYS A 396 1.06 3.43 -20.51
C LYS A 396 2.34 2.63 -20.23
N THR A 397 2.76 2.51 -18.96
CA THR A 397 4.09 2.00 -18.58
C THR A 397 4.08 0.60 -17.97
N TRP A 398 3.22 0.35 -16.98
CA TRP A 398 3.31 -0.84 -16.12
C TRP A 398 2.07 -1.74 -16.21
N PRO A 399 2.13 -2.98 -15.70
CA PRO A 399 0.97 -3.86 -15.66
C PRO A 399 -0.24 -3.20 -14.97
N ALA A 400 -1.43 -3.53 -15.47
CA ALA A 400 -2.67 -2.89 -15.05
C ALA A 400 -2.90 -3.02 -13.52
N GLY A 401 -3.23 -1.91 -12.88
CA GLY A 401 -3.40 -1.83 -11.42
C GLY A 401 -2.12 -1.59 -10.61
N ASP A 402 -0.95 -1.44 -11.24
CA ASP A 402 0.30 -1.18 -10.51
C ASP A 402 0.30 0.15 -9.75
N CYS A 403 -0.36 1.19 -10.29
CA CYS A 403 -0.31 2.53 -9.71
C CYS A 403 -1.25 2.76 -8.51
N TYR A 404 -2.03 1.77 -8.04
CA TYR A 404 -2.95 2.00 -6.90
C TYR A 404 -3.52 0.70 -6.33
N GLN A 405 -3.90 0.74 -5.06
CA GLN A 405 -4.57 -0.35 -4.33
C GLN A 405 -6.04 -0.09 -4.05
N ILE A 406 -6.50 1.17 -4.14
CA ILE A 406 -7.87 1.59 -3.83
C ILE A 406 -8.47 2.42 -4.98
N TYR A 407 -9.79 2.63 -4.95
CA TYR A 407 -10.53 3.35 -5.97
C TYR A 407 -11.27 4.57 -5.40
N PRO A 408 -11.62 5.57 -6.24
CA PRO A 408 -12.44 6.70 -5.82
C PRO A 408 -13.77 6.29 -5.19
N GLY A 409 -14.33 7.14 -4.34
CA GLY A 409 -15.55 6.87 -3.57
C GLY A 409 -15.27 6.07 -2.30
N PRO A 410 -14.19 6.40 -1.59
CA PRO A 410 -13.40 5.50 -0.72
C PRO A 410 -13.71 4.01 -0.87
N ARG A 411 -13.43 3.46 -2.06
CA ARG A 411 -13.69 2.04 -2.36
C ARG A 411 -12.40 1.24 -2.17
N THR A 412 -12.47 0.21 -1.34
CA THR A 412 -11.41 -0.79 -1.22
C THR A 412 -11.28 -1.61 -2.51
N SER A 413 -10.25 -2.45 -2.59
CA SER A 413 -10.13 -3.46 -3.64
C SER A 413 -9.92 -4.85 -3.03
N ILE A 414 -10.19 -5.90 -3.83
CA ILE A 414 -9.86 -7.27 -3.44
C ILE A 414 -8.39 -7.39 -3.00
N ARG A 415 -7.47 -6.71 -3.68
CA ARG A 415 -6.03 -6.77 -3.39
C ARG A 415 -5.72 -6.16 -2.02
N PHE A 416 -6.29 -4.99 -1.74
CA PHE A 416 -6.09 -4.29 -0.48
C PHE A 416 -6.69 -5.06 0.71
N GLU A 417 -7.90 -5.60 0.58
CA GLU A 417 -8.50 -6.45 1.62
C GLU A 417 -7.71 -7.74 1.85
N LYS A 418 -7.17 -8.34 0.78
CA LYS A 418 -6.32 -9.53 0.88
C LYS A 418 -4.95 -9.23 1.48
N LEU A 419 -4.40 -8.05 1.24
CA LEU A 419 -3.20 -7.59 1.94
C LEU A 419 -3.46 -7.44 3.44
N ILE A 420 -4.58 -6.81 3.83
CA ILE A 420 -5.00 -6.70 5.23
C ILE A 420 -5.17 -8.09 5.86
N GLU A 421 -5.79 -9.04 5.14
CA GLU A 421 -5.89 -10.44 5.58
C GLU A 421 -4.52 -11.05 5.91
N GLY A 422 -3.53 -10.86 5.03
CA GLY A 422 -2.14 -11.31 5.25
C GLY A 422 -1.46 -10.61 6.42
N ILE A 423 -1.69 -9.31 6.60
CA ILE A 423 -1.17 -8.53 7.75
C ILE A 423 -1.72 -9.08 9.07
N GLN A 424 -3.03 -9.37 9.13
CA GLN A 424 -3.63 -9.96 10.33
C GLN A 424 -3.09 -11.36 10.60
N ASP A 425 -2.76 -12.14 9.56
CA ASP A 425 -2.10 -13.43 9.72
C ASP A 425 -0.67 -13.29 10.26
N PHE A 426 0.10 -12.30 9.78
CA PHE A 426 1.41 -11.96 10.34
C PHE A 426 1.32 -11.66 11.84
N GLU A 427 0.35 -10.84 12.26
CA GLU A 427 0.15 -10.53 13.67
C GLU A 427 -0.20 -11.77 14.50
N LYS A 428 -1.03 -12.67 13.97
CA LYS A 428 -1.31 -13.95 14.63
C LYS A 428 -0.05 -14.80 14.77
N ILE A 429 0.73 -14.94 13.71
CA ILE A 429 1.99 -15.70 13.70
C ILE A 429 2.93 -15.14 14.78
N ARG A 430 3.05 -13.81 14.87
CA ARG A 430 3.86 -13.14 15.90
C ARG A 430 3.35 -13.43 17.30
N ILE A 431 2.03 -13.34 17.54
CA ILE A 431 1.42 -13.63 18.85
C ILE A 431 1.64 -15.09 19.25
N LEU A 432 1.41 -16.03 18.33
CA LEU A 432 1.59 -17.46 18.57
C LEU A 432 3.06 -17.81 18.82
N ARG A 433 3.98 -17.27 18.01
CA ARG A 433 5.42 -17.45 18.21
C ARG A 433 5.86 -16.98 19.59
N ASN A 434 5.45 -15.77 20.00
CA ASN A 434 5.75 -15.24 21.32
C ASN A 434 5.18 -16.11 22.45
N LYS A 435 3.94 -16.58 22.30
CA LYS A 435 3.30 -17.49 23.26
C LYS A 435 4.09 -18.78 23.39
N PHE A 436 4.35 -19.49 22.29
CA PHE A 436 5.06 -20.77 22.31
C PHE A 436 6.48 -20.63 22.86
N SER A 437 7.20 -19.56 22.51
CA SER A 437 8.51 -19.26 23.10
C SER A 437 8.43 -19.01 24.61
N SER A 438 7.46 -18.23 25.08
CA SER A 438 7.29 -17.97 26.53
C SER A 438 6.89 -19.20 27.34
N GLU A 439 6.21 -20.15 26.72
CA GLU A 439 5.80 -21.42 27.33
C GLU A 439 6.87 -22.52 27.21
N GLY A 440 7.95 -22.27 26.45
CA GLY A 440 8.97 -23.28 26.15
C GLY A 440 8.46 -24.42 25.25
N ASP A 441 7.39 -24.19 24.48
CA ASP A 441 6.77 -25.20 23.60
C ASP A 441 7.53 -25.30 22.27
N ILE A 442 8.67 -25.99 22.32
CA ILE A 442 9.56 -26.18 21.16
C ILE A 442 8.85 -26.93 20.02
N VAL A 443 7.96 -27.87 20.35
CA VAL A 443 7.23 -28.65 19.33
C VAL A 443 6.35 -27.74 18.47
N LYS A 444 5.55 -26.86 19.10
CA LYS A 444 4.71 -25.93 18.32
C LYS A 444 5.51 -24.87 17.58
N LEU A 445 6.66 -24.46 18.11
CA LEU A 445 7.58 -23.56 17.40
C LEU A 445 8.14 -24.23 16.14
N ASP A 446 8.59 -25.48 16.25
CA ASP A 446 9.11 -26.24 15.12
C ASP A 446 8.02 -26.48 14.07
N GLU A 447 6.80 -26.85 14.47
CA GLU A 447 5.68 -26.98 13.53
C GLU A 447 5.36 -25.65 12.82
N LEU A 448 5.36 -24.53 13.54
CA LEU A 448 5.15 -23.20 12.94
C LEU A 448 6.27 -22.86 11.94
N ASN A 449 7.52 -23.16 12.28
CA ASN A 449 8.67 -22.93 11.39
C ASN A 449 8.59 -23.80 10.12
N ILE A 450 8.17 -25.06 10.24
CA ILE A 450 7.94 -25.97 9.09
C ILE A 450 6.83 -25.43 8.19
N VAL A 451 5.76 -24.87 8.75
CA VAL A 451 4.70 -24.25 7.95
C VAL A 451 5.26 -23.03 7.20
N LEU A 452 5.98 -22.16 7.90
CA LEU A 452 6.54 -20.93 7.34
C LEU A 452 7.61 -21.19 6.27
N SER A 453 8.36 -22.29 6.35
CA SER A 453 9.36 -22.65 5.33
C SER A 453 8.77 -22.94 3.95
N ASN A 454 7.44 -23.04 3.83
CA ASN A 454 6.77 -23.17 2.52
C ASN A 454 6.56 -21.81 1.81
N PHE A 455 6.71 -20.70 2.51
CA PHE A 455 6.52 -19.36 1.94
C PHE A 455 7.83 -18.87 1.34
N THR A 456 8.18 -19.42 0.18
CA THR A 456 9.35 -19.02 -0.62
C THR A 456 8.92 -18.61 -2.02
N GLN A 457 9.71 -17.76 -2.69
CA GLN A 457 9.46 -17.38 -4.08
C GLN A 457 9.48 -18.61 -5.01
N GLU A 458 10.39 -19.55 -4.79
CA GLU A 458 10.48 -20.80 -5.55
C GLU A 458 9.20 -21.64 -5.46
N ASN A 459 8.61 -21.76 -4.27
CA ASN A 459 7.34 -22.47 -4.11
C ASN A 459 6.22 -21.72 -4.80
N LEU A 460 6.19 -20.39 -4.75
CA LEU A 460 5.14 -19.59 -5.37
C LEU A 460 5.14 -19.65 -6.90
N GLU A 461 6.29 -19.91 -7.52
CA GLU A 461 6.38 -20.15 -8.97
C GLU A 461 5.67 -21.44 -9.38
N ASN A 462 5.65 -22.45 -8.51
CA ASN A 462 5.17 -23.80 -8.82
C ASN A 462 3.82 -24.15 -8.17
N ILE A 463 3.48 -23.50 -7.05
CA ILE A 463 2.30 -23.78 -6.23
C ILE A 463 1.47 -22.49 -6.12
N PRO A 464 0.17 -22.52 -6.46
CA PRO A 464 -0.68 -21.35 -6.31
C PRO A 464 -0.65 -20.79 -4.88
N ALA A 465 -0.53 -19.47 -4.72
CA ALA A 465 -0.53 -18.79 -3.42
C ALA A 465 -1.70 -19.24 -2.53
N ALA A 466 -2.88 -19.47 -3.11
CA ALA A 466 -4.07 -19.91 -2.40
C ALA A 466 -3.88 -21.26 -1.68
N GLU A 467 -3.12 -22.19 -2.28
CA GLU A 467 -2.84 -23.49 -1.67
C GLU A 467 -1.84 -23.38 -0.51
N ILE A 468 -0.78 -22.58 -0.69
CA ILE A 468 0.23 -22.34 0.34
C ILE A 468 -0.42 -21.65 1.55
N VAL A 469 -1.17 -20.56 1.30
CA VAL A 469 -1.88 -19.78 2.32
C VAL A 469 -2.91 -20.64 3.05
N LYS A 470 -3.66 -21.49 2.34
CA LYS A 470 -4.64 -22.37 2.97
C LYS A 470 -4.00 -23.28 4.03
N LYS A 471 -2.90 -23.94 3.71
CA LYS A 471 -2.17 -24.81 4.66
C LYS A 471 -1.68 -24.02 5.88
N GLY A 472 -1.14 -22.81 5.66
CA GLY A 472 -0.72 -21.93 6.76
C GLY A 472 -1.87 -21.55 7.67
N LYS A 473 -3.02 -21.17 7.09
CA LYS A 473 -4.23 -20.80 7.83
C LYS A 473 -4.83 -21.94 8.63
N GLU A 474 -4.86 -23.14 8.06
CA GLU A 474 -5.27 -24.35 8.77
C GLU A 474 -4.41 -24.55 10.02
N PHE A 475 -3.10 -24.30 9.96
CA PHE A 475 -2.23 -24.37 11.14
C PHE A 475 -2.58 -23.31 12.20
N ILE A 476 -2.53 -22.02 11.86
CA ILE A 476 -2.63 -20.94 12.85
C ILE A 476 -4.02 -20.79 13.47
N ASN A 477 -5.08 -21.32 12.83
CA ASN A 477 -6.43 -21.29 13.37
C ASN A 477 -6.76 -22.49 14.28
N ARG A 478 -5.86 -23.48 14.43
CA ARG A 478 -5.99 -24.52 15.48
C ARG A 478 -5.73 -23.98 16.88
N PHE A 479 -5.12 -22.80 16.95
CA PHE A 479 -4.77 -22.08 18.17
C PHE A 479 -5.60 -20.80 18.21
#